data_AF-A0A239AB16-F1
#
_entry.id   AF-A0A239AB16-F1
#
_cell.length_a   1.000
_cell.length_b   1.000
_cell.length_c   1.000
_cell.angle_alpha   90.00
_cell.angle_beta   90.00
_cell.angle_gamma   90.00
#
_symmetry.space_group_name_H-M   'P 1'
#
loop_
_entity.id
_entity.type
_entity.pdbx_description
1 polymer ?
#
loop_
_entity_poly.entity_id
_entity_poly.type
_entity_poly.pdbx_seq_one_letter_code
_entity_poly.pdbx_strand_id
1 'polypeptide(L)'
;MTANKKLLIITGAGLAVGLAEALLYYNLGTNSDTNEDFKFGIPRGAELGKTLGIVLAMSVATALLSNGVEYLVNKQELQIA
;
A
#
# COMPACT_ATOMS: atom_id res chain seq x y z
N MET A 1 -2.52 18.82 12.01
CA MET A 1 -1.91 18.43 10.72
C MET A 1 -2.90 18.74 9.60
N THR A 2 -2.48 19.38 8.50
CA THR A 2 -3.40 19.69 7.38
C THR A 2 -3.81 18.43 6.63
N ALA A 3 -5.01 18.40 6.04
CA ALA A 3 -5.53 17.24 5.29
C ALA A 3 -4.56 16.76 4.19
N ASN A 4 -3.95 17.71 3.46
CA ASN A 4 -2.95 17.40 2.42
C ASN A 4 -1.70 16.70 2.98
N LYS A 5 -1.23 17.11 4.17
CA LYS A 5 -0.07 16.48 4.81
C LYS A 5 -0.40 15.06 5.29
N LYS A 6 -1.63 14.84 5.79
CA LYS A 6 -2.10 13.49 6.15
C LYS A 6 -2.15 12.57 4.94
N LEU A 7 -2.77 13.04 3.85
CA LEU A 7 -2.93 12.29 2.61
C LEU A 7 -1.56 11.81 2.08
N LEU A 8 -0.57 12.71 2.03
CA LEU A 8 0.78 12.40 1.59
C LEU A 8 1.46 11.36 2.50
N ILE A 9 1.33 11.49 3.82
CA ILE A 9 1.95 10.55 4.77
C ILE A 9 1.35 9.15 4.61
N ILE A 10 0.02 9.06 4.61
CA ILE A 10 -0.66 7.75 4.52
C ILE A 10 -0.40 7.12 3.14
N THR A 11 -0.43 7.91 2.07
CA THR A 11 -0.12 7.41 0.72
C THR A 11 1.34 6.94 0.64
N GLY A 12 2.29 7.69 1.18
CA GLY A 12 3.70 7.31 1.21
C GLY A 12 3.95 6.03 2.02
N ALA A 13 3.31 5.89 3.17
CA ALA A 13 3.37 4.68 3.98
C ALA A 13 2.76 3.47 3.25
N GLY A 14 1.57 3.65 2.66
CA GLY A 14 0.91 2.61 1.85
C GLY A 14 1.76 2.18 0.66
N LEU A 15 2.43 3.13 -0.01
CA LEU A 15 3.33 2.84 -1.12
C LEU A 15 4.51 2.00 -0.65
N ALA A 16 5.17 2.39 0.44
CA ALA A 16 6.32 1.65 0.96
C ALA A 16 5.95 0.21 1.35
N VAL A 17 4.83 0.04 2.08
CA VAL A 17 4.34 -1.28 2.49
C VAL A 17 3.92 -2.11 1.29
N GLY A 18 3.08 -1.56 0.40
CA GLY A 18 2.58 -2.29 -0.75
C GLY A 18 3.68 -2.70 -1.74
N LEU A 19 4.75 -1.90 -1.87
CA LEU A 19 5.91 -2.30 -2.67
C LEU A 19 6.72 -3.42 -2.01
N ALA A 20 6.89 -3.37 -0.70
CA ALA A 20 7.55 -4.45 0.04
C ALA A 20 6.76 -5.77 -0.10
N GLU A 21 5.44 -5.72 0.08
CA GLU A 21 4.55 -6.88 -0.09
C GLU A 21 4.60 -7.41 -1.52
N ALA A 22 4.52 -6.54 -2.52
CA ALA A 22 4.57 -6.96 -3.91
C ALA A 22 5.90 -7.65 -4.26
N LEU A 23 7.02 -7.16 -3.74
CA LEU A 23 8.31 -7.82 -3.91
C LEU A 23 8.36 -9.17 -3.19
N LEU A 24 7.82 -9.27 -1.97
CA LEU A 24 7.74 -10.53 -1.25
C LEU A 24 6.92 -11.56 -2.03
N TYR A 25 5.72 -11.20 -2.49
CA TYR A 25 4.85 -12.12 -3.24
C TYR A 25 5.44 -12.52 -4.58
N TYR A 26 6.08 -11.59 -5.30
CA TYR A 26 6.80 -11.90 -6.52
C TYR A 26 7.86 -12.98 -6.28
N ASN A 27 8.69 -12.79 -5.24
CA ASN A 27 9.76 -13.72 -4.93
C ASN A 27 9.25 -15.07 -4.43
N LEU A 28 8.23 -15.09 -3.58
CA LEU A 28 7.62 -16.34 -3.12
C LEU A 28 7.00 -17.12 -4.29
N GLY A 29 6.31 -16.44 -5.21
CA GLY A 29 5.74 -17.07 -6.39
C GLY A 29 6.80 -17.58 -7.37
N THR A 30 7.88 -16.81 -7.59
CA THR A 30 8.94 -17.22 -8.52
C THR A 30 9.76 -18.41 -8.00
N ASN A 31 9.80 -18.60 -6.68
CA ASN A 31 10.52 -19.69 -6.03
C ASN A 31 9.59 -20.84 -5.57
N SER A 32 8.28 -20.82 -5.90
CA SER A 32 7.32 -21.80 -5.35
C SER A 32 7.55 -23.23 -5.84
N ASP A 33 8.08 -23.38 -7.06
CA ASP A 33 8.15 -24.66 -7.77
C ASP A 33 9.57 -25.23 -7.86
N THR A 34 10.54 -24.56 -7.22
CA THR A 34 11.96 -24.94 -7.27
C THR A 34 12.38 -25.61 -5.96
N ASN A 35 12.89 -26.85 -6.03
CA ASN A 35 13.59 -27.50 -4.90
C ASN A 35 15.01 -26.91 -4.66
N GLU A 36 15.27 -25.71 -5.15
CA GLU A 36 16.56 -25.01 -5.04
C GLU A 36 16.52 -23.92 -3.96
N ASP A 37 17.69 -23.39 -3.62
CA ASP A 37 17.82 -22.25 -2.71
C ASP A 37 17.05 -21.02 -3.23
N PHE A 38 16.49 -20.25 -2.29
CA PHE A 38 15.72 -19.04 -2.59
C PHE A 38 16.55 -18.01 -3.38
N LYS A 39 16.01 -17.56 -4.52
CA LYS A 39 16.62 -16.53 -5.38
C LYS A 39 15.80 -15.26 -5.36
N PHE A 40 16.45 -14.16 -4.98
CA PHE A 40 15.83 -12.84 -5.02
C PHE A 40 15.77 -12.28 -6.45
N GLY A 41 14.61 -11.79 -6.85
CA GLY A 41 14.29 -11.17 -8.11
C GLY A 41 13.38 -9.96 -7.94
N ILE A 42 13.36 -9.12 -8.96
CA ILE A 42 12.48 -7.95 -9.05
C ILE A 42 11.67 -8.10 -10.34
N PRO A 43 10.34 -7.88 -10.31
CA PRO A 43 9.52 -7.95 -11.50
C PRO A 43 10.00 -6.94 -12.55
N ARG A 44 9.86 -7.26 -13.84
CA ARG A 44 10.37 -6.42 -14.94
C ARG A 44 9.29 -6.06 -15.94
N GLY A 45 9.51 -4.95 -16.65
CA GLY A 45 8.66 -4.52 -17.76
C GLY A 45 7.22 -4.24 -17.34
N ALA A 46 6.27 -4.83 -18.06
CA ALA A 46 4.84 -4.57 -17.89
C ALA A 46 4.30 -5.00 -16.52
N GLU A 47 4.84 -6.06 -15.93
CA GLU A 47 4.41 -6.58 -14.63
C GLU A 47 4.77 -5.62 -13.48
N LEU A 48 5.99 -5.06 -13.51
CA LEU A 48 6.41 -4.04 -12.57
C LEU A 48 5.52 -2.79 -12.69
N GLY A 49 5.25 -2.34 -13.92
CA GLY A 49 4.37 -1.19 -14.16
C GLY A 49 2.96 -1.39 -13.62
N LYS A 50 2.36 -2.57 -13.86
CA LYS A 50 1.05 -2.93 -13.30
C LYS A 50 1.06 -2.94 -11.78
N THR A 51 2.08 -3.55 -11.19
CA THR A 51 2.25 -3.63 -9.73
C THR A 51 2.35 -2.25 -9.11
N LEU A 52 3.24 -1.39 -9.64
CA LEU A 52 3.41 0.00 -9.18
C LEU A 52 2.09 0.78 -9.30
N GLY A 53 1.38 0.63 -10.41
CA GLY A 53 0.10 1.29 -10.64
C GLY A 53 -0.97 0.89 -9.62
N ILE A 54 -1.11 -0.42 -9.36
CA ILE A 54 -2.05 -0.95 -8.37
C ILE A 54 -1.69 -0.46 -6.97
N VAL A 55 -0.43 -0.61 -6.56
CA VAL A 55 0.05 -0.20 -5.24
C VAL A 55 -0.19 1.30 -5.02
N LEU A 56 0.11 2.14 -6.01
CA LEU A 56 -0.15 3.58 -5.95
C LEU A 56 -1.65 3.89 -5.80
N ALA A 57 -2.49 3.28 -6.64
CA ALA A 57 -3.94 3.49 -6.59
C ALA A 57 -4.53 3.08 -5.23
N MET A 58 -4.13 1.91 -4.72
CA MET A 58 -4.58 1.42 -3.42
C MET A 58 -4.07 2.25 -2.25
N SER A 59 -2.85 2.78 -2.34
CA SER A 59 -2.28 3.66 -1.32
C SER A 59 -3.05 4.97 -1.22
N VAL A 60 -3.40 5.57 -2.36
CA VAL A 60 -4.23 6.78 -2.41
C VAL A 60 -5.63 6.49 -1.90
N ALA A 61 -6.26 5.38 -2.33
CA ALA A 61 -7.58 4.97 -1.86
C ALA A 61 -7.59 4.78 -0.33
N THR A 62 -6.56 4.12 0.22
CA THR A 62 -6.39 3.93 1.67
C THR A 62 -6.27 5.27 2.37
N ALA A 63 -5.49 6.21 1.83
CA ALA A 63 -5.36 7.54 2.42
C ALA A 63 -6.68 8.31 2.44
N LEU A 64 -7.47 8.24 1.37
CA LEU A 64 -8.80 8.87 1.31
C LEU A 64 -9.77 8.24 2.30
N LEU A 65 -9.83 6.90 2.35
CA LEU A 65 -10.69 6.17 3.28
C LEU A 65 -10.33 6.47 4.74
N SER A 66 -9.04 6.46 5.09
CA SER A 66 -8.57 6.80 6.44
C SER A 66 -8.98 8.21 6.86
N ASN A 67 -8.88 9.20 5.97
CA ASN A 67 -9.38 10.56 6.27
C ASN A 67 -10.90 10.59 6.47
N GLY A 68 -11.66 9.82 5.67
CA GLY A 68 -13.11 9.71 5.81
C GLY A 68 -13.52 9.07 7.15
N VAL A 69 -12.87 7.98 7.54
CA VAL A 69 -13.09 7.32 8.83
C VAL A 69 -12.76 8.25 9.99
N GLU A 70 -11.61 8.93 9.94
CA GLU A 70 -11.22 9.88 10.99
C GLU A 70 -12.25 11.02 11.15
N TYR A 71 -12.78 11.54 10.03
CA TYR A 71 -13.83 12.55 10.07
C TYR A 71 -15.10 12.05 10.78
N LEU A 72 -15.54 10.82 10.46
CA LEU A 72 -16.73 10.23 11.07
C LEU A 72 -16.55 9.98 12.57
N VAL A 73 -15.39 9.43 12.96
CA VAL A 73 -15.05 9.18 14.38
C VAL A 73 -15.03 10.48 15.16
N ASN A 74 -14.33 11.51 14.68
CA ASN A 74 -14.25 12.80 15.37
C ASN A 74 -15.63 13.49 15.49
N LYS A 75 -16.49 13.35 14.46
CA LYS A 75 -17.86 13.87 14.51
C LYS A 75 -18.71 13.14 15.55
N GLN A 76 -18.52 11.83 15.69
CA GLN A 76 -19.23 11.02 16.68
C GLN A 76 -18.80 11.38 18.11
N GLU A 77 -17.49 11.53 18.38
CA GLU A 77 -17.01 11.94 19.70
C GLU A 77 -17.55 13.32 20.14
N LEU A 78 -17.66 14.27 19.21
CA LEU A 78 -18.26 15.59 19.47
C LEU A 78 -19.77 15.57 19.74
N GLN A 79 -20.48 14.50 19.41
CA GLN A 79 -21.93 14.35 19.70
C GLN A 79 -22.21 13.70 21.06
N ILE A 80 -21.20 13.06 21.66
CA ILE A 80 -21.32 12.33 22.92
C ILE A 80 -20.71 13.14 24.09
N ALA A 81 -19.93 14.19 23.78
CA ALA A 81 -19.38 15.17 24.72
C ALA A 81 -20.31 16.38 24.89
#